data_AF-A0A8H5FJE7-F1
#
_entry.id   AF-A0A8H5FJE7-F1
#
_cell.length_a   1.000
_cell.length_b   1.000
_cell.length_c   1.000
_cell.angle_alpha   90.00
_cell.angle_beta   90.00
_cell.angle_gamma   90.00
#
_symmetry.space_group_name_H-M   'P 1'
#
loop_
_entity.id
_entity.type
_entity.pdbx_description
1 polymer ?
#
loop_
_entity_poly.entity_id
_entity_poly.type
_entity_poly.pdbx_seq_one_letter_code
_entity_poly.pdbx_strand_id
1 'polypeptide(L)'
;MFRSATPKYCHGPIRYGSISDDIEGDEKHPCGCATSLSALPTMHGLFLPTASRSLRQCNRFNGLNRRFIGTRAAIRRSYLYVPSGSERMLQKSLGTGSDVIIYDLEDSVAPSPEDKANARANLKKFLKDADIGPSSPQIAVRVNDISTPFFAEDVKEIVSNIKVNAVVLAKTHSAEDLDVISDAIRQAPLADVRAVPVEIIPSLESAKAMWNLRDIAAWKTKHEPRVGGELGALMFACEDYCADTSIIRTPSRRELLYTRSQLVIAAKAFGLDAIDMVCIQYKDKDYLRDECVDGRQLGFTGKVVPVLANWKASILTPPQQAIHPSQVPIIQSTYGPTPEEILRAAKILKGMREAHASEKGAIGIDVGQATKIIAIAEAAGLTIPTV
;
A
#
# COMPACT_ATOMS: atom_id res chain seq x y z
N MET A 1 -3.09 -24.35 -60.16
CA MET A 1 -4.55 -24.14 -60.18
C MET A 1 -4.96 -23.56 -58.82
N PHE A 2 -5.72 -22.45 -58.84
CA PHE A 2 -6.38 -21.74 -57.72
C PHE A 2 -5.46 -21.13 -56.64
N ARG A 3 -5.00 -19.86 -56.76
CA ARG A 3 -5.65 -18.52 -56.60
C ARG A 3 -6.08 -18.17 -55.17
N SER A 4 -5.35 -17.21 -54.60
CA SER A 4 -5.58 -16.45 -53.38
C SER A 4 -6.76 -15.47 -53.50
N ALA A 5 -7.53 -15.30 -52.43
CA ALA A 5 -8.53 -14.24 -52.30
C ALA A 5 -8.30 -13.46 -51.00
N THR A 6 -7.96 -12.17 -51.13
CA THR A 6 -7.99 -11.14 -50.08
C THR A 6 -9.28 -10.31 -50.25
N PRO A 7 -10.02 -9.95 -49.19
CA PRO A 7 -11.11 -9.00 -49.28
C PRO A 7 -10.57 -7.56 -49.30
N LYS A 8 -10.96 -6.79 -50.33
CA LYS A 8 -10.80 -5.33 -50.39
C LYS A 8 -12.04 -4.69 -49.72
N TYR A 9 -11.83 -3.81 -48.75
CA TYR A 9 -12.85 -2.83 -48.35
C TYR A 9 -12.35 -1.43 -48.69
N CYS A 10 -13.15 -0.71 -49.47
CA CYS A 10 -12.87 0.61 -50.01
C CYS A 10 -13.09 1.71 -48.96
N HIS A 11 -12.10 2.59 -48.82
CA HIS A 11 -12.27 3.89 -48.18
C HIS A 11 -12.99 4.86 -49.12
N GLY A 12 -14.09 5.44 -48.66
CA GLY A 12 -14.74 6.62 -49.26
C GLY A 12 -14.90 7.71 -48.19
N PRO A 13 -14.77 9.00 -48.54
CA PRO A 13 -14.68 10.08 -47.56
C PRO A 13 -16.06 10.48 -47.03
N ILE A 14 -16.16 10.65 -45.70
CA ILE A 14 -17.34 11.21 -45.04
C ILE A 14 -17.24 12.74 -45.13
N ARG A 15 -18.20 13.36 -45.83
CA ARG A 15 -18.39 14.82 -45.88
C ARG A 15 -19.20 15.28 -44.68
N TYR A 16 -18.72 16.30 -43.97
CA TYR A 16 -19.49 17.06 -42.99
C TYR A 16 -20.42 18.04 -43.73
N GLY A 17 -21.72 17.90 -43.49
CA GLY A 17 -22.74 18.86 -43.93
C GLY A 17 -23.29 19.61 -42.73
N SER A 18 -23.09 20.93 -42.73
CA SER A 18 -23.73 21.91 -41.85
C SER A 18 -25.14 22.21 -42.35
N ILE A 19 -26.16 22.03 -41.51
CA ILE A 19 -27.47 22.68 -41.68
C ILE A 19 -27.93 23.19 -40.31
N SER A 20 -28.27 24.46 -40.35
CA SER A 20 -28.83 25.36 -39.35
C SER A 20 -30.35 25.17 -39.17
N ASP A 21 -30.91 25.91 -38.20
CA ASP A 21 -32.33 26.29 -38.06
C ASP A 21 -33.21 25.18 -37.41
N ASP A 22 -34.03 25.38 -36.37
CA ASP A 22 -34.65 26.54 -35.73
C ASP A 22 -35.07 26.17 -34.29
N ILE A 23 -34.86 27.06 -33.31
CA ILE A 23 -35.60 27.05 -32.03
C ILE A 23 -35.95 28.52 -31.68
N GLU A 24 -37.15 28.96 -32.05
CA GLU A 24 -37.89 30.04 -31.37
C GLU A 24 -38.64 29.41 -30.19
N GLY A 25 -38.49 29.85 -28.94
CA GLY A 25 -39.09 31.05 -28.33
C GLY A 25 -40.06 30.56 -27.23
N ASP A 26 -40.34 31.19 -26.09
CA ASP A 26 -39.96 32.46 -25.47
C ASP A 26 -40.49 32.42 -24.00
N GLU A 27 -40.27 33.49 -23.22
CA GLU A 27 -40.77 33.85 -21.86
C GLU A 27 -39.76 33.69 -20.70
N LYS A 28 -38.97 34.73 -20.34
CA LYS A 28 -39.24 36.03 -19.67
C LYS A 28 -39.51 35.96 -18.15
N HIS A 29 -38.53 36.39 -17.34
CA HIS A 29 -38.72 37.48 -16.37
C HIS A 29 -37.37 38.14 -15.97
N PRO A 30 -37.34 39.47 -15.74
CA PRO A 30 -36.09 40.24 -15.62
C PRO A 30 -35.72 40.57 -14.17
N CYS A 31 -34.42 40.64 -13.87
CA CYS A 31 -33.89 41.25 -12.65
C CYS A 31 -33.32 42.64 -12.99
N GLY A 32 -33.87 43.67 -12.35
CA GLY A 32 -33.50 45.07 -12.53
C GLY A 32 -32.41 45.55 -11.57
N CYS A 33 -31.39 46.16 -12.18
CA CYS A 33 -30.63 47.37 -11.81
C CYS A 33 -30.75 47.96 -10.38
N ALA A 34 -29.59 48.25 -9.75
CA ALA A 34 -29.31 49.57 -9.17
C ALA A 34 -27.80 49.81 -8.92
N THR A 35 -27.34 50.90 -9.51
CA THR A 35 -26.07 51.62 -9.41
C THR A 35 -25.81 52.27 -8.05
N SER A 36 -24.54 52.50 -7.65
CA SER A 36 -24.05 53.86 -7.35
C SER A 36 -22.51 53.94 -7.23
N LEU A 37 -22.02 55.10 -7.66
CA LEU A 37 -20.64 55.57 -7.83
C LEU A 37 -20.18 56.41 -6.62
N SER A 38 -18.88 56.75 -6.63
CA SER A 38 -18.14 57.81 -5.90
C SER A 38 -17.46 57.37 -4.59
N ALA A 39 -16.23 57.77 -4.24
CA ALA A 39 -15.36 58.84 -4.72
C ALA A 39 -13.87 58.53 -4.44
N LEU A 40 -12.98 59.12 -5.27
CA LEU A 40 -11.55 59.34 -4.97
C LEU A 40 -11.40 60.54 -4.01
N PRO A 41 -10.28 60.62 -3.27
CA PRO A 41 -9.34 61.70 -3.60
C PRO A 41 -7.84 61.32 -3.55
N THR A 42 -7.14 61.83 -4.56
CA THR A 42 -5.75 62.38 -4.61
C THR A 42 -4.62 61.87 -3.72
N MET A 43 -3.51 61.54 -4.41
CA MET A 43 -2.16 61.33 -3.90
C MET A 43 -1.60 62.49 -3.07
N HIS A 44 -0.78 62.17 -2.06
CA HIS A 44 0.56 62.75 -1.83
C HIS A 44 1.34 61.91 -0.80
N GLY A 45 2.65 61.71 -1.03
CA GLY A 45 3.61 61.37 0.03
C GLY A 45 4.29 60.00 -0.09
N LEU A 46 5.45 59.97 -0.76
CA LEU A 46 6.45 58.92 -0.60
C LEU A 46 6.87 58.79 0.87
N PHE A 47 6.77 57.60 1.46
CA PHE A 47 7.69 57.12 2.49
C PHE A 47 7.72 55.59 2.44
N LEU A 48 8.87 55.03 2.07
CA LEU A 48 9.17 53.59 2.13
C LEU A 48 9.33 53.16 3.59
N PRO A 49 8.59 52.17 4.11
CA PRO A 49 9.01 51.45 5.30
C PRO A 49 9.82 50.22 4.87
N THR A 50 11.06 50.17 5.35
CA THR A 50 11.92 48.98 5.37
C THR A 50 11.18 47.83 6.03
N ALA A 51 10.65 46.90 5.24
CA ALA A 51 10.07 45.66 5.73
C ALA A 51 11.20 44.67 6.05
N SER A 52 11.56 44.60 7.32
CA SER A 52 12.21 43.43 7.92
C SER A 52 11.28 42.21 7.77
N ARG A 53 11.37 41.53 6.62
CA ARG A 53 10.68 40.26 6.40
C ARG A 53 11.28 39.21 7.33
N SER A 54 10.57 38.97 8.42
CA SER A 54 10.84 37.91 9.38
C SER A 54 10.96 36.56 8.68
N LEU A 55 11.97 35.79 9.09
CA LEU A 55 12.17 34.36 8.87
C LEU A 55 10.97 33.52 9.36
N ARG A 56 9.83 33.62 8.69
CA ARG A 56 8.63 32.82 8.97
C ARG A 56 8.00 32.28 7.68
N GLN A 57 8.81 31.70 6.79
CA GLN A 57 8.25 30.96 5.65
C GLN A 57 9.16 29.82 5.14
N CYS A 58 9.89 29.15 6.04
CA CYS A 58 10.65 27.92 5.68
C CYS A 58 10.27 26.68 6.50
N ASN A 59 9.23 26.73 7.33
CA ASN A 59 8.84 25.60 8.19
C ASN A 59 7.67 24.74 7.66
N ARG A 60 7.18 24.95 6.43
CA ARG A 60 6.08 24.14 5.88
C ARG A 60 6.50 22.79 5.28
N PHE A 61 7.78 22.55 5.02
CA PHE A 61 8.26 21.26 4.49
C PHE A 61 8.65 20.24 5.58
N ASN A 62 8.74 20.65 6.85
CA ASN A 62 9.13 19.76 7.96
C ASN A 62 7.98 18.89 8.50
N GLY A 63 6.75 19.05 7.99
CA GLY A 63 5.58 18.28 8.45
C GLY A 63 5.55 16.81 8.02
N LEU A 64 6.25 16.46 6.93
CA LEU A 64 6.27 15.09 6.38
C LEU A 64 7.34 14.18 7.02
N ASN A 65 8.34 14.74 7.71
CA ASN A 65 9.45 13.97 8.29
C ASN A 65 9.23 13.52 9.75
N ARG A 66 8.12 13.89 10.40
CA ARG A 66 7.89 13.54 11.81
C ARG A 66 7.49 12.09 12.06
N ARG A 67 7.20 11.28 11.03
CA ARG A 67 6.93 9.84 11.20
C ARG A 67 8.18 8.96 11.40
N PHE A 68 9.38 9.51 11.22
CA PHE A 68 10.64 8.74 11.31
C PHE A 68 11.37 8.82 12.65
N ILE A 69 10.86 9.56 13.63
CA ILE A 69 11.53 9.73 14.92
C ILE A 69 10.68 9.10 16.01
N GLY A 70 10.99 7.86 16.38
CA GLY A 70 10.41 7.27 17.59
C GLY A 70 10.19 5.76 17.63
N THR A 71 10.66 5.00 16.64
CA THR A 71 10.84 3.54 16.64
C THR A 71 11.66 3.28 15.38
N ARG A 72 12.63 2.36 15.40
CA ARG A 72 13.33 1.92 14.18
C ARG A 72 12.26 1.73 13.10
N ALA A 73 12.27 2.54 12.04
CA ALA A 73 11.24 2.46 11.01
C ALA A 73 11.16 1.01 10.56
N ALA A 74 10.07 0.31 10.89
CA ALA A 74 10.04 -1.12 10.71
C ALA A 74 10.11 -1.40 9.22
N ILE A 75 11.14 -2.13 8.81
CA ILE A 75 11.32 -2.50 7.41
C ILE A 75 10.26 -3.56 7.07
N ARG A 76 9.55 -3.39 5.95
CA ARG A 76 8.43 -4.25 5.54
C ARG A 76 8.61 -4.72 4.10
N ARG A 77 9.70 -5.42 3.82
CA ARG A 77 10.03 -5.91 2.46
C ARG A 77 9.29 -7.19 2.11
N SER A 78 9.02 -8.04 3.10
CA SER A 78 8.45 -9.37 2.91
C SER A 78 7.23 -9.57 3.82
N TYR A 79 6.10 -9.95 3.20
CA TYR A 79 4.84 -10.23 3.89
C TYR A 79 4.48 -11.71 3.73
N LEU A 80 4.80 -12.51 4.73
CA LEU A 80 4.61 -13.97 4.66
C LEU A 80 3.22 -14.38 5.12
N TYR A 81 2.39 -14.88 4.22
CA TYR A 81 1.14 -15.53 4.61
C TYR A 81 1.43 -16.82 5.40
N VAL A 82 0.58 -17.11 6.38
CA VAL A 82 0.60 -18.35 7.17
C VAL A 82 -0.84 -18.74 7.51
N PRO A 83 -1.34 -19.92 7.11
CA PRO A 83 -2.70 -20.35 7.41
C PRO A 83 -2.88 -20.58 8.91
N SER A 84 -3.87 -19.93 9.49
CA SER A 84 -4.13 -20.02 10.94
C SER A 84 -4.69 -21.37 11.37
N GLY A 85 -5.25 -22.15 10.43
CA GLY A 85 -5.71 -23.52 10.69
C GLY A 85 -4.58 -24.51 10.98
N SER A 86 -3.31 -24.21 10.64
CA SER A 86 -2.19 -25.14 10.81
C SER A 86 -1.27 -24.75 11.96
N GLU A 87 -1.46 -25.36 13.14
CA GLU A 87 -0.61 -25.14 14.32
C GLU A 87 0.89 -25.33 14.01
N ARG A 88 1.22 -26.37 13.21
CA ARG A 88 2.59 -26.64 12.78
C ARG A 88 3.22 -25.46 12.02
N MET A 89 2.44 -24.78 11.18
CA MET A 89 2.91 -23.66 10.38
C MET A 89 3.02 -22.39 11.22
N LEU A 90 2.07 -22.16 12.13
CA LEU A 90 2.15 -21.09 13.13
C LEU A 90 3.46 -21.17 13.92
N GLN A 91 3.80 -22.33 14.48
CA GLN A 91 5.01 -22.52 15.28
C GLN A 91 6.31 -22.31 14.48
N LYS A 92 6.33 -22.66 13.18
CA LYS A 92 7.52 -22.49 12.33
C LYS A 92 7.68 -21.06 11.79
N SER A 93 6.60 -20.28 11.76
CA SER A 93 6.55 -19.01 11.05
C SER A 93 7.54 -17.97 11.58
N LEU A 94 7.70 -17.88 12.91
CA LEU A 94 8.58 -16.89 13.56
C LEU A 94 10.06 -17.05 13.17
N GLY A 95 10.49 -18.27 12.81
CA GLY A 95 11.86 -18.57 12.40
C GLY A 95 12.15 -18.36 10.92
N THR A 96 11.20 -17.84 10.13
CA THR A 96 11.35 -17.70 8.67
C THR A 96 12.20 -16.50 8.24
N GLY A 97 12.45 -15.56 9.15
CA GLY A 97 13.17 -14.33 8.86
C GLY A 97 12.39 -13.30 8.04
N SER A 98 11.08 -13.49 7.81
CA SER A 98 10.23 -12.49 7.16
C SER A 98 10.16 -11.20 7.98
N ASP A 99 9.99 -10.06 7.33
CA ASP A 99 9.82 -8.78 8.01
C ASP A 99 8.43 -8.70 8.67
N VAL A 100 7.40 -9.16 7.94
CA VAL A 100 6.01 -9.26 8.38
C VAL A 100 5.50 -10.70 8.19
N ILE A 101 4.72 -11.20 9.14
CA ILE A 101 3.97 -12.46 9.04
C ILE A 101 2.48 -12.14 9.09
N ILE A 102 1.73 -12.55 8.08
CA ILE A 102 0.28 -12.43 8.01
C ILE A 102 -0.34 -13.78 8.37
N TYR A 103 -0.91 -13.90 9.56
CA TYR A 103 -1.74 -15.05 9.91
C TYR A 103 -3.10 -14.91 9.26
N ASP A 104 -3.43 -15.87 8.41
CA ASP A 104 -4.60 -15.80 7.55
C ASP A 104 -5.78 -16.58 8.14
N LEU A 105 -6.91 -15.90 8.29
CA LEU A 105 -8.21 -16.47 8.69
C LEU A 105 -9.18 -16.56 7.50
N GLU A 106 -8.77 -16.09 6.33
CA GLU A 106 -9.61 -15.91 5.15
C GLU A 106 -9.41 -17.09 4.18
N ASP A 107 -8.92 -16.92 2.95
CA ASP A 107 -8.96 -17.94 1.90
C ASP A 107 -8.10 -19.19 2.16
N SER A 108 -7.08 -19.12 3.03
CA SER A 108 -6.31 -20.32 3.40
C SER A 108 -7.04 -21.24 4.38
N VAL A 109 -8.17 -20.79 4.93
CA VAL A 109 -9.04 -21.53 5.85
C VAL A 109 -10.34 -21.88 5.13
N ALA A 110 -10.73 -23.15 5.18
CA ALA A 110 -11.98 -23.60 4.58
C ALA A 110 -13.19 -22.78 5.10
N PRO A 111 -14.22 -22.54 4.26
CA PRO A 111 -15.30 -21.61 4.59
C PRO A 111 -16.31 -22.15 5.61
N SER A 112 -16.10 -23.37 6.14
CA SER A 112 -17.01 -23.94 7.13
C SER A 112 -16.91 -23.15 8.46
N PRO A 113 -18.02 -22.92 9.17
CA PRO A 113 -17.97 -22.24 10.46
C PRO A 113 -17.05 -22.91 11.48
N GLU A 114 -16.98 -24.24 11.46
CA GLU A 114 -16.10 -25.02 12.33
C GLU A 114 -14.62 -24.76 12.00
N ASP A 115 -14.24 -24.79 10.72
CA ASP A 115 -12.85 -24.53 10.31
C ASP A 115 -12.42 -23.10 10.64
N LYS A 116 -13.30 -22.12 10.43
CA LYS A 116 -13.06 -20.70 10.78
C LYS A 116 -12.89 -20.52 12.29
N ALA A 117 -13.75 -21.15 13.09
CA ALA A 117 -13.65 -21.12 14.55
C ALA A 117 -12.37 -21.81 15.07
N ASN A 118 -12.03 -22.97 14.50
CA ASN A 118 -10.81 -23.70 14.84
C ASN A 118 -9.55 -22.90 14.49
N ALA A 119 -9.51 -22.25 13.32
CA ALA A 119 -8.41 -21.39 12.93
C ALA A 119 -8.22 -20.20 13.89
N ARG A 120 -9.32 -19.54 14.30
CA ARG A 120 -9.27 -18.49 15.34
C ARG A 120 -8.76 -19.01 16.68
N ALA A 121 -9.27 -20.15 17.14
CA ALA A 121 -8.85 -20.75 18.40
C ALA A 121 -7.35 -21.09 18.41
N ASN A 122 -6.86 -21.68 17.31
CA ASN A 122 -5.44 -22.01 17.12
C ASN A 122 -4.57 -20.75 17.14
N LEU A 123 -4.97 -19.71 16.38
CA LEU A 123 -4.23 -18.46 16.33
C LEU A 123 -4.22 -17.75 17.69
N LYS A 124 -5.36 -17.71 18.39
CA LYS A 124 -5.48 -17.11 19.72
C LYS A 124 -4.55 -17.80 20.73
N LYS A 125 -4.54 -19.13 20.74
CA LYS A 125 -3.63 -19.93 21.58
C LYS A 125 -2.17 -19.65 21.22
N PHE A 126 -1.83 -19.69 19.94
CA PHE A 126 -0.48 -19.40 19.47
C PHE A 126 -0.01 -18.00 19.88
N LEU A 127 -0.80 -16.96 19.65
CA LEU A 127 -0.43 -15.58 20.02
C LEU A 127 -0.30 -15.41 21.54
N LYS A 128 -1.07 -16.15 22.34
CA LYS A 128 -0.90 -16.16 23.80
C LYS A 128 0.48 -16.69 24.19
N ASP A 129 0.85 -17.84 23.64
CA ASP A 129 2.02 -18.62 24.07
C ASP A 129 3.32 -18.19 23.39
N ALA A 130 3.25 -17.62 22.18
CA ALA A 130 4.42 -17.23 21.40
C ALA A 130 5.20 -16.08 22.05
N ASP A 131 6.53 -16.23 22.10
CA ASP A 131 7.44 -15.17 22.53
C ASP A 131 7.67 -14.20 21.35
N ILE A 132 6.98 -13.06 21.39
CA ILE A 132 7.01 -12.03 20.34
C ILE A 132 7.54 -10.75 20.99
N GLY A 133 8.81 -10.46 20.71
CA GLY A 133 9.53 -9.32 21.26
C GLY A 133 9.91 -8.28 20.19
N PRO A 134 10.68 -7.25 20.55
CA PRO A 134 11.07 -6.18 19.63
C PRO A 134 11.90 -6.62 18.42
N SER A 135 12.54 -7.80 18.49
CA SER A 135 13.32 -8.40 17.38
C SER A 135 12.52 -9.43 16.58
N SER A 136 11.28 -9.69 16.96
CA SER A 136 10.38 -10.58 16.23
C SER A 136 9.82 -9.88 14.98
N PRO A 137 9.36 -10.65 13.98
CA PRO A 137 8.63 -10.09 12.84
C PRO A 137 7.39 -9.32 13.30
N GLN A 138 6.98 -8.33 12.50
CA GLN A 138 5.69 -7.71 12.71
C GLN A 138 4.57 -8.73 12.46
N ILE A 139 3.60 -8.74 13.36
CA ILE A 139 2.47 -9.66 13.27
C ILE A 139 1.29 -8.94 12.66
N ALA A 140 0.87 -9.44 11.51
CA ALA A 140 -0.37 -9.06 10.84
C ALA A 140 -1.37 -10.21 10.89
N VAL A 141 -2.65 -9.89 10.87
CA VAL A 141 -3.73 -10.89 10.75
C VAL A 141 -4.62 -10.50 9.59
N ARG A 142 -4.81 -11.40 8.61
CA ARG A 142 -5.81 -11.22 7.56
C ARG A 142 -7.15 -11.74 8.07
N VAL A 143 -8.10 -10.82 8.24
CA VAL A 143 -9.47 -11.13 8.67
C VAL A 143 -10.34 -11.40 7.46
N ASN A 144 -11.46 -12.08 7.67
CA ASN A 144 -12.43 -12.31 6.62
C ASN A 144 -13.06 -10.99 6.11
N ASP A 145 -13.60 -11.02 4.89
CA ASP A 145 -14.35 -9.92 4.29
C ASP A 145 -15.51 -9.46 5.20
N ILE A 146 -15.76 -8.15 5.24
CA ILE A 146 -16.78 -7.49 6.09
C ILE A 146 -18.21 -8.02 5.89
N SER A 147 -18.50 -8.60 4.73
CA SER A 147 -19.79 -9.18 4.36
C SER A 147 -19.99 -10.59 4.91
N THR A 148 -18.93 -11.23 5.40
CA THR A 148 -18.99 -12.58 5.96
C THR A 148 -19.43 -12.56 7.42
N PRO A 149 -20.08 -13.64 7.92
CA PRO A 149 -20.43 -13.75 9.34
C PRO A 149 -19.21 -13.88 10.26
N PHE A 150 -18.00 -14.09 9.73
CA PHE A 150 -16.79 -14.39 10.50
C PHE A 150 -16.03 -13.12 10.92
N PHE A 151 -16.13 -12.04 10.13
CA PHE A 151 -15.35 -10.82 10.29
C PHE A 151 -15.41 -10.24 11.71
N ALA A 152 -16.62 -10.10 12.28
CA ALA A 152 -16.79 -9.47 13.59
C ALA A 152 -16.08 -10.27 14.70
N GLU A 153 -16.12 -11.60 14.63
CA GLU A 153 -15.45 -12.47 15.60
C GLU A 153 -13.93 -12.48 15.40
N ASP A 154 -13.45 -12.43 14.16
CA ASP A 154 -12.01 -12.31 13.86
C ASP A 154 -11.41 -11.06 14.52
N VAL A 155 -12.04 -9.90 14.31
CA VAL A 155 -11.56 -8.64 14.89
C VAL A 155 -11.65 -8.68 16.41
N LYS A 156 -12.78 -9.12 16.96
CA LYS A 156 -13.00 -9.16 18.41
C LYS A 156 -12.00 -10.07 19.13
N GLU A 157 -11.77 -11.28 18.62
CA GLU A 157 -11.01 -12.31 19.33
C GLU A 157 -9.50 -12.23 19.10
N ILE A 158 -9.08 -11.72 17.94
CA ILE A 158 -7.67 -11.76 17.53
C ILE A 158 -7.03 -10.37 17.56
N VAL A 159 -7.69 -9.35 16.99
CA VAL A 159 -7.09 -8.00 16.90
C VAL A 159 -7.01 -7.33 18.28
N SER A 160 -7.81 -7.77 19.25
CA SER A 160 -7.69 -7.37 20.67
C SER A 160 -6.36 -7.79 21.31
N ASN A 161 -5.62 -8.73 20.73
CA ASN A 161 -4.30 -9.12 21.23
C ASN A 161 -3.25 -8.04 20.89
N ILE A 162 -2.60 -7.49 21.92
CA ILE A 162 -1.59 -6.42 21.79
C ILE A 162 -0.39 -6.80 20.91
N LYS A 163 -0.11 -8.09 20.73
CA LYS A 163 0.96 -8.58 19.86
C LYS A 163 0.65 -8.41 18.37
N VAL A 164 -0.62 -8.19 18.00
CA VAL A 164 -1.01 -7.93 16.60
C VAL A 164 -0.72 -6.48 16.25
N ASN A 165 0.23 -6.26 15.34
CA ASN A 165 0.64 -4.93 14.88
C ASN A 165 -0.27 -4.40 13.77
N ALA A 166 -0.75 -5.29 12.89
CA ALA A 166 -1.54 -4.91 11.74
C ALA A 166 -2.72 -5.87 11.50
N VAL A 167 -3.75 -5.36 10.85
CA VAL A 167 -4.87 -6.14 10.32
C VAL A 167 -4.94 -5.94 8.82
N VAL A 168 -4.94 -7.04 8.07
CA VAL A 168 -5.16 -7.04 6.63
C VAL A 168 -6.65 -7.24 6.39
N LEU A 169 -7.32 -6.25 5.79
CA LEU A 169 -8.74 -6.35 5.45
C LEU A 169 -8.86 -6.94 4.04
N ALA A 170 -9.36 -8.17 3.94
CA ALA A 170 -9.67 -8.79 2.66
C ALA A 170 -10.76 -8.00 1.92
N LYS A 171 -10.69 -8.00 0.58
CA LYS A 171 -11.75 -7.51 -0.33
C LYS A 171 -12.20 -6.08 -0.02
N THR A 172 -11.24 -5.17 0.21
CA THR A 172 -11.56 -3.76 0.43
C THR A 172 -11.97 -3.10 -0.90
N HIS A 173 -13.18 -2.57 -0.97
CA HIS A 173 -13.75 -1.92 -2.16
C HIS A 173 -13.89 -0.40 -2.02
N SER A 174 -13.99 0.14 -0.80
CA SER A 174 -14.13 1.58 -0.58
C SER A 174 -13.60 2.04 0.79
N ALA A 175 -13.63 3.36 1.03
CA ALA A 175 -13.24 3.95 2.30
C ALA A 175 -14.23 3.60 3.43
N GLU A 176 -15.50 3.35 3.10
CA GLU A 176 -16.53 2.92 4.06
C GLU A 176 -16.23 1.53 4.62
N ASP A 177 -15.62 0.63 3.84
CA ASP A 177 -15.17 -0.67 4.35
C ASP A 177 -14.10 -0.49 5.45
N LEU A 178 -13.26 0.55 5.31
CA LEU A 178 -12.27 0.92 6.33
C LEU A 178 -12.93 1.51 7.58
N ASP A 179 -14.04 2.22 7.44
CA ASP A 179 -14.83 2.68 8.58
C ASP A 179 -15.42 1.50 9.37
N VAL A 180 -15.88 0.45 8.67
CA VAL A 180 -16.42 -0.76 9.29
C VAL A 180 -15.37 -1.46 10.16
N ILE A 181 -14.16 -1.69 9.64
CA ILE A 181 -13.08 -2.29 10.44
C ILE A 181 -12.61 -1.38 11.57
N SER A 182 -12.54 -0.06 11.33
CA SER A 182 -12.22 0.91 12.38
C SER A 182 -13.25 0.89 13.52
N ASP A 183 -14.54 0.78 13.19
CA ASP A 183 -15.61 0.62 14.18
C ASP A 183 -15.51 -0.72 14.92
N ALA A 184 -15.16 -1.81 14.23
CA ALA A 184 -14.98 -3.12 14.84
C ALA A 184 -13.78 -3.16 15.79
N ILE A 185 -12.63 -2.56 15.41
CA ILE A 185 -11.44 -2.44 16.26
C ILE A 185 -11.79 -1.67 17.54
N ARG A 186 -12.53 -0.56 17.42
CA ARG A 186 -12.95 0.24 18.57
C ARG A 186 -13.85 -0.53 19.53
N GLN A 187 -14.72 -1.39 19.00
CA GLN A 187 -15.65 -2.20 19.79
C GLN A 187 -15.00 -3.45 20.40
N ALA A 188 -13.84 -3.86 19.89
CA ALA A 188 -13.12 -5.01 20.42
C ALA A 188 -12.68 -4.74 21.86
N PRO A 189 -12.82 -5.72 22.77
CA PRO A 189 -12.42 -5.55 24.16
C PRO A 189 -10.89 -5.48 24.23
N LEU A 190 -10.35 -4.28 24.42
CA LEU A 190 -8.95 -4.08 24.72
C LEU A 190 -8.75 -4.12 26.24
N ALA A 191 -7.86 -4.99 26.71
CA ALA A 191 -7.49 -5.02 28.13
C ALA A 191 -6.82 -3.70 28.57
N ASP A 192 -6.02 -3.11 27.67
CA ASP A 192 -5.33 -1.84 27.85
C ASP A 192 -5.35 -1.02 26.55
N VAL A 193 -5.27 0.30 26.66
CA VAL A 193 -5.12 1.19 25.49
C VAL A 193 -3.79 0.87 24.81
N ARG A 194 -3.83 0.59 23.50
CA ARG A 194 -2.63 0.30 22.72
C ARG A 194 -1.68 1.50 22.76
N ALA A 195 -0.38 1.24 22.98
CA ALA A 195 0.63 2.29 22.94
C ALA A 195 0.78 2.90 21.54
N VAL A 196 0.63 2.05 20.52
CA VAL A 196 0.64 2.40 19.10
C VAL A 196 -0.65 1.91 18.43
N PRO A 197 -1.20 2.66 17.44
CA PRO A 197 -2.31 2.20 16.63
C PRO A 197 -2.07 0.82 16.03
N VAL A 198 -3.15 0.04 15.85
CA VAL A 198 -3.11 -1.10 14.93
C VAL A 198 -3.12 -0.55 13.51
N GLU A 199 -2.22 -1.03 12.66
CA GLU A 199 -2.22 -0.67 11.26
C GLU A 199 -3.31 -1.43 10.51
N ILE A 200 -4.05 -0.75 9.65
CA ILE A 200 -4.99 -1.34 8.71
C ILE A 200 -4.31 -1.39 7.34
N ILE A 201 -4.32 -2.57 6.72
CA ILE A 201 -3.76 -2.82 5.40
C ILE A 201 -4.88 -3.36 4.51
N PRO A 202 -5.55 -2.52 3.70
CA PRO A 202 -6.53 -3.01 2.74
C PRO A 202 -5.87 -3.89 1.67
N SER A 203 -6.47 -5.07 1.45
CA SER A 203 -6.26 -5.89 0.28
C SER A 203 -7.10 -5.35 -0.87
N LEU A 204 -6.43 -4.80 -1.88
CA LEU A 204 -7.06 -4.20 -3.06
C LEU A 204 -7.05 -5.21 -4.20
N GLU A 205 -8.24 -5.71 -4.53
CA GLU A 205 -8.39 -6.92 -5.33
C GLU A 205 -9.56 -6.89 -6.32
N SER A 206 -10.11 -5.72 -6.61
CA SER A 206 -11.21 -5.56 -7.58
C SER A 206 -11.09 -4.27 -8.38
N ALA A 207 -11.78 -4.19 -9.52
CA ALA A 207 -11.95 -2.97 -10.30
C ALA A 207 -12.51 -1.83 -9.45
N LYS A 208 -13.50 -2.12 -8.61
CA LYS A 208 -14.13 -1.14 -7.71
C LYS A 208 -13.13 -0.57 -6.70
N ALA A 209 -12.28 -1.42 -6.12
CA ALA A 209 -11.22 -0.98 -5.22
C ALA A 209 -10.23 -0.03 -5.92
N MET A 210 -9.83 -0.38 -7.15
CA MET A 210 -8.92 0.44 -7.95
C MET A 210 -9.55 1.75 -8.41
N TRP A 211 -10.85 1.76 -8.68
CA TRP A 211 -11.62 2.97 -9.00
C TRP A 211 -11.69 3.92 -7.81
N ASN A 212 -11.88 3.39 -6.60
CA ASN A 212 -11.97 4.14 -5.34
C ASN A 212 -10.62 4.37 -4.65
N LEU A 213 -9.51 4.02 -5.29
CA LEU A 213 -8.18 3.96 -4.70
C LEU A 213 -7.77 5.27 -4.00
N ARG A 214 -8.14 6.42 -4.57
CA ARG A 214 -7.84 7.73 -3.98
C ARG A 214 -8.47 7.86 -2.59
N ASP A 215 -9.75 7.53 -2.45
CA ASP A 215 -10.50 7.72 -1.22
C ASP A 215 -10.06 6.70 -0.16
N ILE A 216 -9.79 5.47 -0.60
CA ILE A 216 -9.17 4.43 0.24
C ILE A 216 -7.82 4.92 0.79
N ALA A 217 -6.93 5.43 -0.08
CA ALA A 217 -5.60 5.87 0.34
C ALA A 217 -5.64 7.15 1.21
N ALA A 218 -6.66 8.00 1.03
CA ALA A 218 -6.87 9.21 1.80
C ALA A 218 -7.58 8.97 3.15
N TRP A 219 -8.13 7.77 3.35
CA TRP A 219 -8.95 7.46 4.51
C TRP A 219 -8.20 7.69 5.82
N LYS A 220 -8.94 8.17 6.81
CA LYS A 220 -8.50 8.31 8.19
C LYS A 220 -9.65 7.87 9.07
N THR A 221 -9.33 7.15 10.14
CA THR A 221 -10.32 6.80 11.14
C THR A 221 -11.03 8.05 11.68
N LYS A 222 -12.34 7.93 11.89
CA LYS A 222 -13.14 8.92 12.61
C LYS A 222 -12.90 8.90 14.13
N HIS A 223 -12.19 7.88 14.62
CA HIS A 223 -11.86 7.71 16.03
C HIS A 223 -10.45 8.20 16.34
N GLU A 224 -10.03 8.09 17.59
CA GLU A 224 -8.62 8.26 17.93
C GLU A 224 -7.82 7.05 17.35
N PRO A 225 -6.67 7.25 16.67
CA PRO A 225 -5.95 6.18 15.98
C PRO A 225 -5.60 4.95 16.82
N ARG A 226 -5.31 5.10 18.12
CA ARG A 226 -4.99 3.95 19.00
C ARG A 226 -6.19 3.05 19.28
N VAL A 227 -7.41 3.54 19.05
CA VAL A 227 -8.65 2.76 19.20
C VAL A 227 -9.35 2.46 17.88
N GLY A 228 -9.15 3.25 16.83
CA GLY A 228 -9.76 3.03 15.50
C GLY A 228 -8.82 2.44 14.46
N GLY A 229 -7.53 2.36 14.77
CA GLY A 229 -6.49 2.00 13.80
C GLY A 229 -6.10 3.13 12.86
N GLU A 230 -5.06 2.91 12.07
CA GLU A 230 -4.62 3.83 11.02
C GLU A 230 -4.12 3.07 9.78
N LEU A 231 -4.15 3.66 8.59
CA LEU A 231 -3.58 3.01 7.41
C LEU A 231 -2.05 2.88 7.51
N GLY A 232 -1.55 1.66 7.35
CA GLY A 232 -0.11 1.37 7.31
C GLY A 232 0.45 1.17 5.90
N ALA A 233 -0.32 0.52 5.03
CA ALA A 233 0.08 0.16 3.67
C ALA A 233 -1.14 -0.11 2.78
N LEU A 234 -0.95 -0.12 1.45
CA LEU A 234 -1.91 -0.66 0.49
C LEU A 234 -1.34 -1.94 -0.12
N MET A 235 -2.11 -3.02 -0.10
CA MET A 235 -1.68 -4.32 -0.63
C MET A 235 -2.40 -4.63 -1.94
N PHE A 236 -1.65 -5.04 -2.96
CA PHE A 236 -2.21 -5.46 -4.24
C PHE A 236 -2.43 -6.97 -4.29
N ALA A 237 -3.70 -7.41 -4.32
CA ALA A 237 -4.06 -8.81 -4.50
C ALA A 237 -4.40 -9.07 -5.98
N CYS A 238 -3.35 -9.39 -6.74
CA CYS A 238 -3.42 -9.46 -8.20
C CYS A 238 -4.30 -10.59 -8.75
N GLU A 239 -4.32 -11.77 -8.13
CA GLU A 239 -5.03 -12.92 -8.68
C GLU A 239 -6.54 -12.69 -8.69
N ASP A 240 -7.07 -12.23 -7.56
CA ASP A 240 -8.48 -11.83 -7.43
C ASP A 240 -8.82 -10.61 -8.29
N TYR A 241 -7.92 -9.64 -8.39
CA TYR A 241 -8.07 -8.51 -9.32
C TYR A 241 -8.17 -8.97 -10.79
N CYS A 242 -7.31 -9.90 -11.21
CA CYS A 242 -7.36 -10.48 -12.55
C CYS A 242 -8.66 -11.25 -12.77
N ALA A 243 -9.15 -11.99 -11.78
CA ALA A 243 -10.43 -12.69 -11.85
C ALA A 243 -11.61 -11.72 -12.02
N ASP A 244 -11.66 -10.65 -11.21
CA ASP A 244 -12.71 -9.62 -11.27
C ASP A 244 -12.72 -8.84 -12.61
N THR A 245 -11.53 -8.53 -13.14
CA THR A 245 -11.38 -7.74 -14.38
C THR A 245 -11.26 -8.55 -15.65
N SER A 246 -11.26 -9.88 -15.56
CA SER A 246 -10.98 -10.80 -16.68
C SER A 246 -9.61 -10.56 -17.35
N ILE A 247 -8.65 -9.97 -16.63
CA ILE A 247 -7.28 -9.79 -17.12
C ILE A 247 -6.55 -11.13 -17.07
N ILE A 248 -5.87 -11.47 -18.15
CA ILE A 248 -4.99 -12.65 -18.22
C ILE A 248 -3.59 -12.20 -17.85
N ARG A 249 -3.12 -12.61 -16.66
CA ARG A 249 -1.75 -12.32 -16.21
C ARG A 249 -0.73 -13.00 -17.12
N THR A 250 0.23 -12.22 -17.60
CA THR A 250 1.32 -12.69 -18.46
C THR A 250 2.67 -12.56 -17.75
N PRO A 251 3.72 -13.28 -18.19
CA PRO A 251 5.08 -13.05 -17.71
C PRO A 251 5.56 -11.60 -17.89
N SER A 252 5.01 -10.86 -18.86
CA SER A 252 5.40 -9.47 -19.11
C SER A 252 4.85 -8.48 -18.09
N ARG A 253 3.75 -8.82 -17.42
CA ARG A 253 3.01 -7.98 -16.46
C ARG A 253 2.59 -6.61 -17.01
N ARG A 254 2.66 -6.38 -18.32
CA ARG A 254 2.31 -5.12 -18.98
C ARG A 254 0.84 -4.77 -18.78
N GLU A 255 -0.01 -5.79 -18.77
CA GLU A 255 -1.44 -5.69 -18.49
C GLU A 255 -1.75 -5.17 -17.07
N LEU A 256 -0.80 -5.28 -16.14
CA LEU A 256 -0.93 -4.79 -14.76
C LEU A 256 -0.21 -3.46 -14.52
N LEU A 257 0.55 -2.95 -15.49
CA LEU A 257 1.43 -1.79 -15.33
C LEU A 257 0.67 -0.56 -14.85
N TYR A 258 -0.47 -0.25 -15.48
CA TYR A 258 -1.30 0.89 -15.11
C TYR A 258 -1.81 0.78 -13.67
N THR A 259 -2.44 -0.35 -13.34
CA THR A 259 -3.02 -0.64 -12.02
C THR A 259 -1.97 -0.58 -10.92
N ARG A 260 -0.83 -1.24 -11.12
CA ARG A 260 0.30 -1.25 -10.18
C ARG A 260 0.91 0.13 -9.99
N SER A 261 1.08 0.90 -11.06
CA SER A 261 1.61 2.27 -10.99
C SER A 261 0.66 3.20 -10.23
N GLN A 262 -0.65 3.11 -10.49
CA GLN A 262 -1.67 3.90 -9.78
C GLN A 262 -1.66 3.61 -8.28
N LEU A 263 -1.59 2.32 -7.89
CA LEU A 263 -1.54 1.91 -6.49
C LEU A 263 -0.32 2.52 -5.78
N VAL A 264 0.86 2.45 -6.40
CA VAL A 264 2.06 3.06 -5.81
C VAL A 264 1.90 4.57 -5.65
N ILE A 265 1.42 5.27 -6.69
CA ILE A 265 1.21 6.73 -6.63
C ILE A 265 0.27 7.08 -5.47
N ALA A 266 -0.87 6.39 -5.36
CA ALA A 266 -1.83 6.63 -4.29
C ALA A 266 -1.21 6.36 -2.91
N ALA A 267 -0.55 5.22 -2.71
CA ALA A 267 0.13 4.90 -1.46
C ALA A 267 1.15 5.99 -1.09
N LYS A 268 2.02 6.38 -2.02
CA LYS A 268 3.09 7.36 -1.76
C LYS A 268 2.55 8.77 -1.55
N ALA A 269 1.44 9.15 -2.18
CA ALA A 269 0.80 10.45 -1.95
C ALA A 269 0.37 10.64 -0.49
N PHE A 270 0.03 9.57 0.22
CA PHE A 270 -0.38 9.58 1.63
C PHE A 270 0.68 9.05 2.60
N GLY A 271 1.92 8.82 2.11
CA GLY A 271 3.02 8.32 2.93
C GLY A 271 2.82 6.89 3.43
N LEU A 272 2.10 6.07 2.65
CA LEU A 272 1.85 4.65 2.91
C LEU A 272 2.86 3.77 2.17
N ASP A 273 3.03 2.56 2.69
CA ASP A 273 3.73 1.50 1.97
C ASP A 273 2.84 0.92 0.87
N ALA A 274 3.49 0.44 -0.20
CA ALA A 274 2.83 -0.19 -1.33
C ALA A 274 3.36 -1.61 -1.43
N ILE A 275 2.50 -2.60 -1.21
CA ILE A 275 2.89 -4.02 -1.12
C ILE A 275 2.46 -4.72 -2.40
N ASP A 276 3.44 -5.29 -3.09
CA ASP A 276 3.25 -5.89 -4.40
C ASP A 276 2.67 -7.31 -4.28
N MET A 277 2.13 -7.77 -5.40
CA MET A 277 1.40 -9.03 -5.54
C MET A 277 2.18 -10.29 -5.18
N VAL A 278 1.47 -11.41 -5.03
CA VAL A 278 2.06 -12.73 -4.91
C VAL A 278 2.76 -13.18 -6.21
N CYS A 279 3.88 -13.90 -6.05
CA CYS A 279 4.53 -14.59 -7.16
C CYS A 279 4.03 -16.05 -7.23
N ILE A 280 3.26 -16.37 -8.26
CA ILE A 280 2.70 -17.72 -8.48
C ILE A 280 3.75 -18.74 -8.96
N GLN A 281 4.78 -18.31 -9.71
CA GLN A 281 5.84 -19.18 -10.22
C GLN A 281 7.04 -19.26 -9.26
N TYR A 282 6.75 -19.42 -7.97
CA TYR A 282 7.74 -19.38 -6.88
C TYR A 282 8.91 -20.36 -6.97
N LYS A 283 8.76 -21.45 -7.74
CA LYS A 283 9.84 -22.43 -7.95
C LYS A 283 10.93 -21.88 -8.85
N ASP A 284 10.58 -20.96 -9.73
CA ASP A 284 11.51 -20.24 -10.58
C ASP A 284 12.02 -19.01 -9.83
N LYS A 285 13.25 -19.11 -9.33
CA LYS A 285 13.89 -18.05 -8.56
C LYS A 285 14.25 -16.84 -9.43
N ASP A 286 14.48 -17.05 -10.72
CA ASP A 286 14.85 -15.96 -11.63
C ASP A 286 13.60 -15.18 -12.04
N TYR A 287 12.49 -15.88 -12.28
CA TYR A 287 11.17 -15.25 -12.42
C TYR A 287 10.80 -14.42 -11.18
N LEU A 288 10.99 -14.98 -9.98
CA LEU A 288 10.73 -14.23 -8.74
C LEU A 288 11.59 -12.97 -8.64
N ARG A 289 12.89 -13.05 -8.97
CA ARG A 289 13.79 -11.89 -8.96
C ARG A 289 13.34 -10.83 -9.95
N ASP A 290 13.04 -11.23 -11.19
CA ASP A 290 12.55 -10.34 -12.25
C ASP A 290 11.29 -9.60 -11.80
N GLU A 291 10.32 -10.31 -11.24
CA GLU A 291 9.08 -9.70 -10.74
C GLU A 291 9.31 -8.76 -9.55
N CYS A 292 10.23 -9.09 -8.64
CA CYS A 292 10.60 -8.21 -7.52
C CYS A 292 11.31 -6.94 -8.00
N VAL A 293 12.21 -7.06 -8.99
CA VAL A 293 12.93 -5.91 -9.56
C VAL A 293 11.94 -4.98 -10.26
N ASP A 294 11.04 -5.53 -11.06
CA ASP A 294 9.96 -4.80 -11.72
C ASP A 294 9.06 -4.07 -10.70
N GLY A 295 8.63 -4.74 -9.63
CA GLY A 295 7.86 -4.11 -8.54
C GLY A 295 8.63 -3.01 -7.82
N ARG A 296 9.90 -3.24 -7.49
CA ARG A 296 10.75 -2.21 -6.86
C ARG A 296 10.93 -0.98 -7.77
N GLN A 297 11.09 -1.18 -9.08
CA GLN A 297 11.23 -0.09 -10.05
C GLN A 297 9.97 0.78 -10.14
N LEU A 298 8.78 0.19 -9.97
CA LEU A 298 7.53 0.94 -9.89
C LEU A 298 7.37 1.72 -8.57
N GLY A 299 8.14 1.37 -7.52
CA GLY A 299 8.13 2.04 -6.22
C GLY A 299 7.40 1.28 -5.10
N PHE A 300 7.11 -0.01 -5.30
CA PHE A 300 6.65 -0.89 -4.22
C PHE A 300 7.73 -1.03 -3.15
N THR A 301 7.30 -1.16 -1.89
CA THR A 301 8.18 -1.25 -0.71
C THR A 301 8.42 -2.67 -0.24
N GLY A 302 7.53 -3.58 -0.60
CA GLY A 302 7.67 -4.99 -0.30
C GLY A 302 6.78 -5.84 -1.19
N LYS A 303 6.81 -7.15 -0.95
CA LYS A 303 6.06 -8.14 -1.71
C LYS A 303 5.47 -9.19 -0.79
N VAL A 304 4.28 -9.67 -1.16
CA VAL A 304 3.64 -10.80 -0.51
C VAL A 304 4.35 -12.11 -0.86
N VAL A 305 4.63 -12.92 0.16
CA VAL A 305 5.09 -14.31 0.03
C VAL A 305 3.89 -15.23 0.27
N PRO A 306 3.41 -15.94 -0.77
CA PRO A 306 2.28 -16.83 -0.63
C PRO A 306 2.65 -18.11 0.14
N VAL A 307 1.68 -18.65 0.86
CA VAL A 307 1.64 -20.09 1.17
C VAL A 307 0.95 -20.75 0.01
N LEU A 308 1.60 -21.74 -0.59
CA LEU A 308 0.96 -22.51 -1.64
C LEU A 308 0.73 -23.91 -1.11
N ALA A 309 -0.51 -24.38 -1.28
CA ALA A 309 -0.76 -25.79 -1.35
C ALA A 309 0.09 -26.36 -2.48
N ASN A 310 0.75 -27.50 -2.25
CA ASN A 310 1.19 -28.35 -3.35
C ASN A 310 -0.06 -28.72 -4.16
N TRP A 311 -0.42 -27.92 -5.17
CA TRP A 311 -1.47 -28.18 -6.15
C TRP A 311 -1.07 -29.34 -7.09
N LYS A 312 -0.26 -30.30 -6.65
CA LYS A 312 -0.10 -31.53 -7.46
C LYS A 312 -1.49 -32.18 -7.48
N ALA A 313 -2.14 -32.04 -8.64
CA ALA A 313 -3.44 -32.56 -9.00
C ALA A 313 -3.50 -34.09 -8.86
N SER A 314 -3.58 -34.56 -7.62
CA SER A 314 -3.94 -35.93 -7.30
C SER A 314 -5.07 -35.87 -6.28
N ILE A 315 -6.24 -36.33 -6.71
CA ILE A 315 -7.45 -36.53 -5.89
C ILE A 315 -7.15 -37.42 -4.65
N LEU A 316 -6.00 -38.09 -4.62
CA LEU A 316 -5.62 -39.07 -3.60
C LEU A 316 -4.68 -38.53 -2.51
N THR A 317 -4.22 -37.27 -2.59
CA THR A 317 -3.35 -36.69 -1.54
C THR A 317 -3.91 -35.33 -1.10
N PRO A 318 -4.21 -35.12 0.19
CA PRO A 318 -4.67 -33.82 0.65
C PRO A 318 -3.59 -32.76 0.33
N PRO A 319 -4.00 -31.56 -0.16
CA PRO A 319 -3.06 -30.51 -0.49
C PRO A 319 -2.21 -30.16 0.74
N GLN A 320 -0.91 -30.47 0.67
CA GLN A 320 0.01 -30.03 1.71
C GLN A 320 0.29 -28.54 1.49
N GLN A 321 -0.33 -27.69 2.31
CA GLN A 321 0.04 -26.29 2.43
C GLN A 321 1.48 -26.20 2.95
N ALA A 322 2.34 -25.57 2.15
CA ALA A 322 3.73 -25.30 2.52
C ALA A 322 3.93 -23.78 2.55
N ILE A 323 4.48 -23.29 3.67
CA ILE A 323 5.10 -21.98 3.69
C ILE A 323 6.26 -22.05 2.69
N HIS A 324 6.43 -21.06 1.82
CA HIS A 324 7.60 -20.96 0.94
C HIS A 324 8.58 -19.90 1.45
N PRO A 325 9.22 -20.11 2.62
CA PRO A 325 10.16 -19.14 3.18
C PRO A 325 11.39 -18.95 2.28
N SER A 326 11.64 -19.85 1.32
CA SER A 326 12.71 -19.70 0.33
C SER A 326 12.59 -18.44 -0.53
N GLN A 327 11.41 -17.83 -0.64
CA GLN A 327 11.23 -16.55 -1.34
C GLN A 327 11.71 -15.36 -0.51
N VAL A 328 11.68 -15.46 0.83
CA VAL A 328 11.95 -14.35 1.75
C VAL A 328 13.33 -13.72 1.50
N PRO A 329 14.44 -14.49 1.40
CA PRO A 329 15.75 -13.89 1.16
C PRO A 329 15.84 -13.15 -0.18
N ILE A 330 15.21 -13.71 -1.23
CA ILE A 330 15.21 -13.08 -2.56
C ILE A 330 14.47 -11.75 -2.50
N ILE A 331 13.24 -11.74 -1.95
CA ILE A 331 12.42 -10.54 -1.81
C ILE A 331 13.12 -9.49 -0.95
N GLN A 332 13.61 -9.85 0.24
CA GLN A 332 14.28 -8.90 1.13
C GLN A 332 15.57 -8.32 0.53
N SER A 333 16.32 -9.12 -0.25
CA SER A 333 17.49 -8.62 -0.96
C SER A 333 17.12 -7.66 -2.08
N THR A 334 16.05 -7.95 -2.82
CA THR A 334 15.62 -7.09 -3.93
C THR A 334 15.01 -5.79 -3.45
N TYR A 335 14.17 -5.80 -2.41
CA TYR A 335 13.55 -4.59 -1.85
C TYR A 335 14.44 -3.84 -0.84
N GLY A 336 15.62 -4.40 -0.51
CA GLY A 336 16.67 -3.71 0.25
C GLY A 336 17.62 -2.92 -0.66
N PRO A 337 18.27 -1.86 -0.16
CA PRO A 337 19.27 -1.13 -0.91
C PRO A 337 20.56 -1.95 -1.05
N THR A 338 21.22 -1.86 -2.21
CA THR A 338 22.52 -2.48 -2.44
C THR A 338 23.65 -1.66 -1.78
N PRO A 339 24.82 -2.26 -1.50
CA PRO A 339 25.97 -1.51 -0.98
C PRO A 339 26.34 -0.28 -1.83
N GLU A 340 26.24 -0.38 -3.16
CA GLU A 340 26.51 0.69 -4.10
C GLU A 340 25.48 1.83 -3.98
N GLU A 341 24.20 1.49 -3.82
CA GLU A 341 23.13 2.45 -3.59
C GLU A 341 23.30 3.17 -2.26
N ILE A 342 23.65 2.44 -1.19
CA ILE A 342 23.93 3.02 0.13
C ILE A 342 25.12 3.97 0.04
N LEU A 343 26.21 3.57 -0.61
CA LEU A 343 27.39 4.41 -0.80
C LEU A 343 27.06 5.68 -1.59
N ARG A 344 26.30 5.55 -2.69
CA ARG A 344 25.86 6.68 -3.50
C ARG A 344 24.97 7.62 -2.68
N ALA A 345 24.02 7.08 -1.93
CA ALA A 345 23.12 7.86 -1.08
C ALA A 345 23.90 8.61 0.00
N ALA A 346 24.85 7.95 0.68
CA ALA A 346 25.70 8.57 1.68
C ALA A 346 26.50 9.74 1.10
N LYS A 347 27.08 9.59 -0.11
CA LYS A 347 27.80 10.66 -0.82
C LYS A 347 26.91 11.84 -1.17
N ILE A 348 25.69 11.58 -1.66
CA ILE A 348 24.70 12.63 -1.97
C ILE A 348 24.35 13.42 -0.70
N LEU A 349 24.07 12.74 0.41
CA LEU A 349 23.73 13.41 1.68
C LEU A 349 24.91 14.19 2.27
N LYS A 350 26.15 13.68 2.15
CA LYS A 350 27.36 14.41 2.54
C LYS A 350 27.53 15.68 1.70
N GLY A 351 27.48 15.57 0.37
CA GLY A 351 27.61 16.71 -0.53
C GLY A 351 26.55 17.78 -0.24
N MET A 352 25.30 17.37 0.04
CA MET A 352 24.25 18.30 0.45
C MET A 352 24.59 19.03 1.78
N ARG A 353 25.10 18.32 2.79
CA ARG A 353 25.51 18.95 4.07
C ARG A 353 26.61 19.99 3.85
N GLU A 354 27.60 19.68 3.02
CA GLU A 354 28.71 20.60 2.67
C GLU A 354 28.22 21.81 1.86
N ALA A 355 27.26 21.60 0.95
CA ALA A 355 26.61 22.67 0.19
C ALA A 355 25.92 23.69 1.09
N HIS A 356 25.09 23.18 2.00
CA HIS A 356 24.31 23.98 2.93
C HIS A 356 25.23 24.76 3.88
N ALA A 357 26.31 24.12 4.35
CA ALA A 357 27.31 24.79 5.19
C ALA A 357 28.06 25.90 4.44
N SER A 358 28.17 25.80 3.12
CA SER A 358 28.86 26.79 2.27
C SER A 358 27.94 27.83 1.64
N GLU A 359 26.65 27.87 2.02
CA GLU A 359 25.60 28.72 1.42
C GLU A 359 25.49 28.62 -0.11
N LYS A 360 25.98 27.53 -0.70
CA LYS A 360 25.90 27.29 -2.14
C LYS A 360 24.56 26.65 -2.46
N GLY A 361 23.68 27.42 -3.11
CA GLY A 361 22.42 26.92 -3.65
C GLY A 361 22.64 25.94 -4.81
N ALA A 362 21.90 24.82 -4.77
CA ALA A 362 21.84 23.73 -5.74
C ALA A 362 23.05 22.76 -5.77
N ILE A 363 23.13 21.86 -4.77
CA ILE A 363 23.73 20.54 -4.95
C ILE A 363 22.61 19.50 -5.10
N GLY A 364 22.51 18.94 -6.31
CA GLY A 364 22.19 17.53 -6.51
C GLY A 364 20.73 17.12 -6.49
N ILE A 365 20.24 16.81 -7.69
CA ILE A 365 19.14 15.89 -7.98
C ILE A 365 19.26 14.65 -7.08
N ASP A 366 18.15 14.21 -6.50
CA ASP A 366 17.97 12.90 -5.82
C ASP A 366 18.17 12.79 -4.29
N VAL A 367 18.25 13.91 -3.55
CA VAL A 367 18.32 13.91 -2.07
C VAL A 367 17.19 13.10 -1.42
N GLY A 368 15.98 13.17 -1.97
CA GLY A 368 14.81 12.47 -1.46
C GLY A 368 14.95 10.94 -1.52
N GLN A 369 15.48 10.40 -2.62
CA GLN A 369 15.74 8.97 -2.75
C GLN A 369 16.93 8.54 -1.88
N ALA A 370 18.00 9.35 -1.83
CA ALA A 370 19.15 9.09 -0.97
C ALA A 370 18.76 8.99 0.52
N THR A 371 17.91 9.90 1.01
CA THR A 371 17.41 9.87 2.40
C THR A 371 16.63 8.57 2.69
N LYS A 372 15.77 8.14 1.76
CA LYS A 372 15.01 6.88 1.90
C LYS A 372 15.92 5.66 1.88
N ILE A 373 16.91 5.62 0.99
CA ILE A 373 17.88 4.51 0.91
C ILE A 373 18.63 4.34 2.24
N ILE A 374 19.11 5.45 2.82
CA ILE A 374 19.80 5.41 4.12
C ILE A 374 18.85 4.95 5.23
N ALA A 375 17.63 5.47 5.29
CA ALA A 375 16.65 5.05 6.30
C ALA A 375 16.33 3.54 6.22
N ILE A 376 16.20 2.99 5.01
CA ILE A 376 15.99 1.54 4.81
C ILE A 376 17.23 0.76 5.23
N ALA A 377 18.44 1.24 4.92
CA ALA A 377 19.68 0.61 5.33
C ALA A 377 19.83 0.54 6.86
N GLU A 378 19.55 1.63 7.58
CA GLU A 378 19.56 1.68 9.05
C GLU A 378 18.52 0.71 9.64
N ALA A 379 17.30 0.74 9.10
CA ALA A 379 16.23 -0.18 9.51
C ALA A 379 16.63 -1.64 9.33
N ALA A 380 17.26 -1.97 8.20
CA ALA A 380 17.78 -3.31 7.88
C ALA A 380 19.04 -3.69 8.68
N GLY A 381 19.67 -2.76 9.41
CA GLY A 381 20.95 -3.01 10.09
C GLY A 381 22.13 -3.16 9.13
N LEU A 382 22.03 -2.60 7.92
CA LEU A 382 23.11 -2.59 6.93
C LEU A 382 24.14 -1.52 7.29
N THR A 383 25.40 -1.78 6.95
CA THR A 383 26.49 -0.84 7.22
C THR A 383 26.41 0.37 6.28
N ILE A 384 26.41 1.57 6.86
CA ILE A 384 26.52 2.81 6.10
C ILE A 384 28.00 3.21 6.06
N PRO A 385 28.63 3.27 4.87
CA PRO A 385 30.02 3.64 4.76
C PRO A 385 30.24 5.08 5.21
N THR A 386 31.34 5.32 5.93
CA THR A 386 31.81 6.67 6.22
C THR A 386 32.38 7.26 4.94
N VAL A 387 31.78 8.35 4.45
CA VAL A 387 32.11 9.00 3.18
C VAL A 387 32.64 10.40 3.35
#